data_AF-A0A524KLM8-F1
#
_entry.id   AF-A0A524KLM8-F1
#
_cell.length_a   1.000
_cell.length_b   1.000
_cell.length_c   1.000
_cell.angle_alpha   90.00
_cell.angle_beta   90.00
_cell.angle_gamma   90.00
#
_symmetry.space_group_name_H-M   'P 1'
#
loop_
_entity.id
_entity.type
_entity.pdbx_description
1 polymer ?
#
loop_
_entity_poly.entity_id
_entity_poly.type
_entity_poly.pdbx_seq_one_letter_code
_entity_poly.pdbx_strand_id
1 'polypeptide(L)'
;MTHPIRKYLLTVLASGLAMMSATTAMAVEVTSLAGLEDIFGRYAPAGDCKRQPQIQVELKGLTFEVGGATETVTNPEYAAAYGPHDYTGISKWIFPFRLADGYSILMTFNANEEKGVLHIDAQDEGWKGGPPLSPRNKALVDGSPYARCQ
;
A
#
# COMPACT_ATOMS: atom_id res chain seq x y z
N MET A 1 27.37 -50.57 -52.60
CA MET A 1 27.55 -51.06 -51.22
C MET A 1 26.97 -50.02 -50.28
N THR A 2 25.88 -50.38 -49.61
CA THR A 2 25.11 -49.58 -48.64
C THR A 2 25.18 -50.27 -47.29
N HIS A 3 25.54 -49.55 -46.23
CA HIS A 3 25.25 -49.78 -44.79
C HIS A 3 26.09 -48.82 -43.93
N PRO A 4 25.70 -48.49 -42.68
CA PRO A 4 24.36 -48.18 -42.19
C PRO A 4 24.32 -46.95 -41.25
N ILE A 5 23.11 -46.45 -41.04
CA ILE A 5 22.69 -45.52 -40.00
C ILE A 5 23.10 -46.05 -38.62
N ARG A 6 23.83 -45.25 -37.83
CA ARG A 6 24.08 -45.53 -36.40
C ARG A 6 23.61 -44.35 -35.56
N LYS A 7 22.36 -44.48 -35.07
CA LYS A 7 21.83 -43.74 -33.92
C LYS A 7 22.74 -43.98 -32.71
N TYR A 8 23.51 -42.98 -32.27
CA TYR A 8 23.85 -42.76 -30.87
C TYR A 8 24.01 -41.25 -30.67
N LEU A 9 23.14 -40.59 -29.90
CA LEU A 9 23.10 -40.58 -28.45
C LEU A 9 24.00 -39.47 -27.89
N LEU A 10 23.37 -38.65 -27.05
CA LEU A 10 23.88 -37.69 -26.08
C LEU A 10 24.14 -36.26 -26.58
N THR A 11 23.24 -35.32 -26.29
CA THR A 11 22.93 -34.66 -24.98
C THR A 11 23.81 -33.42 -24.82
N VAL A 12 23.19 -32.39 -24.24
CA VAL A 12 23.74 -31.23 -23.55
C VAL A 12 23.61 -29.90 -24.32
N LEU A 13 23.09 -28.91 -23.58
CA LEU A 13 23.07 -27.46 -23.80
C LEU A 13 21.87 -26.86 -24.54
N ALA A 14 20.73 -26.76 -23.83
CA ALA A 14 19.85 -25.60 -23.93
C ALA A 14 19.00 -25.43 -22.65
N SER A 15 19.64 -25.47 -21.48
CA SER A 15 18.99 -25.09 -20.22
C SER A 15 19.87 -24.07 -19.52
N GLY A 16 19.42 -22.83 -19.49
CA GLY A 16 20.07 -21.79 -18.69
C GLY A 16 20.00 -20.44 -19.38
N LEU A 17 18.94 -19.69 -19.11
CA LEU A 17 19.05 -18.41 -18.39
C LEU A 17 17.65 -17.77 -18.26
N ALA A 18 16.78 -18.35 -17.43
CA ALA A 18 15.65 -17.62 -16.88
C ALA A 18 16.13 -16.99 -15.56
N MET A 19 16.92 -15.91 -15.66
CA MET A 19 17.22 -15.08 -14.50
C MET A 19 15.93 -14.38 -14.10
N MET A 20 15.32 -14.90 -13.03
CA MET A 20 14.22 -14.30 -12.33
C MET A 20 14.59 -12.87 -11.96
N SER A 21 13.92 -11.90 -12.58
CA SER A 21 13.85 -10.53 -12.08
C SER A 21 12.93 -10.55 -10.86
N ALA A 22 13.44 -11.01 -9.72
CA ALA A 22 12.78 -10.76 -8.44
C ALA A 22 13.00 -9.29 -8.10
N THR A 23 12.16 -8.41 -8.62
CA THR A 23 12.06 -7.04 -8.12
C THR A 23 11.63 -7.12 -6.67
N THR A 24 12.56 -6.90 -5.75
CA THR A 24 12.23 -6.65 -4.35
C THR A 24 11.30 -5.44 -4.33
N ALA A 25 10.05 -5.62 -3.91
CA ALA A 25 9.16 -4.51 -3.64
C ALA A 25 9.86 -3.64 -2.58
N MET A 26 10.29 -2.45 -2.99
CA MET A 26 10.93 -1.49 -2.10
C MET A 26 9.83 -0.85 -1.27
N ALA A 27 9.57 -1.44 -0.10
CA ALA A 27 8.78 -0.82 0.94
C ALA A 27 9.75 -0.30 2.00
N VAL A 28 9.67 0.99 2.30
CA VAL A 28 10.61 1.65 3.21
C VAL A 28 9.79 2.24 4.35
N GLU A 29 10.13 1.84 5.57
CA GLU A 29 9.66 2.54 6.76
C GLU A 29 10.23 3.95 6.75
N VAL A 30 9.34 4.94 6.78
CA VAL A 30 9.75 6.33 6.77
C VAL A 30 9.60 6.91 8.17
N THR A 31 10.63 7.60 8.65
CA THR A 31 10.60 8.28 9.97
C THR A 31 10.02 9.69 9.90
N SER A 32 9.64 10.14 8.71
CA SER A 32 8.90 11.37 8.42
C SER A 32 8.24 11.27 7.05
N LEU A 33 7.25 12.11 6.78
CA LEU A 33 6.58 12.21 5.47
C LEU A 33 7.22 13.28 4.56
N ALA A 34 8.51 13.57 4.74
CA ALA A 34 9.23 14.49 3.86
C ALA A 34 9.25 13.96 2.41
N GLY A 35 9.03 14.84 1.43
CA GLY A 35 8.85 14.47 0.03
C GLY A 35 7.45 13.96 -0.33
N LEU A 36 6.52 13.95 0.63
CA LEU A 36 5.10 13.63 0.46
C LEU A 36 4.21 14.81 0.91
N GLU A 37 4.71 16.04 0.80
CA GLU A 37 4.00 17.24 1.25
C GLU A 37 2.69 17.45 0.50
N ASP A 38 2.57 16.91 -0.71
CA ASP A 38 1.37 17.02 -1.53
C ASP A 38 0.16 16.32 -0.91
N ILE A 39 0.36 15.37 0.00
CA ILE A 39 -0.71 14.65 0.73
C ILE A 39 -0.99 15.23 2.13
N PHE A 40 -0.30 16.29 2.55
CA PHE A 40 -0.53 16.90 3.86
C PHE A 40 -1.91 17.55 3.96
N GLY A 41 -2.49 17.53 5.15
CA GLY A 41 -3.80 18.11 5.43
C GLY A 41 -4.64 17.25 6.36
N ARG A 42 -5.84 17.75 6.67
CA ARG A 42 -6.85 17.02 7.44
C ARG A 42 -7.82 16.35 6.48
N TYR A 43 -8.15 15.10 6.74
CA TYR A 43 -9.05 14.28 5.93
C TYR A 43 -10.19 13.78 6.79
N ALA A 44 -11.39 13.78 6.22
CA ALA A 44 -12.60 13.28 6.85
C ALA A 44 -13.51 12.62 5.78
N PRO A 45 -14.47 11.76 6.17
CA PRO A 45 -15.41 11.14 5.24
C PRO A 45 -16.10 12.19 4.37
N ALA A 46 -16.01 12.02 3.05
CA ALA A 46 -16.49 12.98 2.06
C ALA A 46 -15.98 14.44 2.22
N GLY A 47 -14.89 14.67 2.97
CA GLY A 47 -14.32 15.99 3.21
C GLY A 47 -15.03 16.83 4.28
N ASP A 48 -16.05 16.28 4.97
CA ASP A 48 -16.75 16.99 6.04
C ASP A 48 -15.97 16.87 7.35
N CYS A 49 -15.24 17.94 7.69
CA CYS A 49 -14.42 18.03 8.89
C CYS A 49 -15.20 18.02 10.23
N LYS A 50 -16.53 17.93 10.20
CA LYS A 50 -17.35 17.69 11.40
C LYS A 50 -17.61 16.20 11.62
N ARG A 51 -17.37 15.37 10.61
CA ARG A 51 -17.54 13.92 10.69
C ARG A 51 -16.32 13.26 11.28
N GLN A 52 -16.52 12.03 11.73
CA GLN A 52 -15.50 11.13 12.24
C GLN A 52 -15.50 9.85 11.40
N PRO A 53 -14.36 9.14 11.30
CA PRO A 53 -13.07 9.51 11.88
C PRO A 53 -12.38 10.66 11.14
N GLN A 54 -11.38 11.29 11.77
CA GLN A 54 -10.53 12.32 11.13
C GLN A 54 -9.08 11.85 11.10
N ILE A 55 -8.37 12.25 10.05
CA ILE A 55 -6.97 11.90 9.86
C ILE A 55 -6.21 13.18 9.54
N GLN A 56 -5.27 13.55 10.42
CA GLN A 56 -4.33 14.62 10.17
C GLN A 56 -3.05 14.03 9.60
N VAL A 57 -2.63 14.54 8.44
CA VAL A 57 -1.39 14.19 7.77
C VAL A 57 -0.47 15.39 7.82
N GLU A 58 0.73 15.20 8.35
CA GLU A 58 1.74 16.24 8.47
C GLU A 58 3.15 15.64 8.43
N LEU A 59 4.17 16.49 8.40
CA LEU A 59 5.56 16.07 8.26
C LEU A 59 5.98 14.93 9.21
N LYS A 60 5.48 14.96 10.45
CA LYS A 60 5.85 14.00 11.50
C LYS A 60 5.11 12.65 11.39
N GLY A 61 4.06 12.56 10.59
CA GLY A 61 3.30 11.33 10.41
C GLY A 61 1.79 11.54 10.27
N LEU A 62 1.05 10.54 10.75
CA LEU A 62 -0.40 10.42 10.61
C LEU A 62 -1.04 10.37 12.00
N THR A 63 -1.92 11.32 12.31
CA THR A 63 -2.73 11.29 13.53
C THR A 63 -4.17 10.91 13.19
N PHE A 64 -4.65 9.85 13.82
CA PHE A 64 -5.99 9.30 13.67
C PHE A 64 -6.84 9.68 14.87
N GLU A 65 -7.97 10.32 14.63
CA GLU A 65 -9.02 10.56 15.61
C GLU A 65 -10.20 9.65 15.28
N VAL A 66 -10.51 8.70 16.16
CA VAL A 66 -11.55 7.68 15.92
C VAL A 66 -12.32 7.46 17.21
N GLY A 67 -13.62 7.75 17.21
CA GLY A 67 -14.50 7.47 18.35
C GLY A 67 -14.08 8.14 19.67
N GLY A 68 -13.44 9.30 19.58
CA GLY A 68 -12.91 10.04 20.74
C GLY A 68 -11.52 9.59 21.22
N ALA A 69 -10.93 8.57 20.61
CA ALA A 69 -9.54 8.18 20.83
C ALA A 69 -8.63 8.84 19.77
N THR A 70 -7.38 9.10 20.16
CA THR A 70 -6.35 9.67 19.27
C THR A 70 -5.11 8.79 19.29
N GLU A 71 -4.59 8.50 18.11
CA GLU A 71 -3.36 7.73 17.90
C GLU A 71 -2.49 8.42 16.86
N THR A 72 -1.18 8.50 17.08
CA THR A 72 -0.25 9.05 16.10
C THR A 72 0.74 7.99 15.67
N VAL A 73 0.81 7.76 14.37
CA VAL A 73 1.79 6.90 13.71
C VAL A 73 2.89 7.79 13.14
N THR A 74 4.13 7.56 13.59
CA THR A 74 5.31 8.35 13.17
C THR A 74 6.26 7.57 12.27
N ASN A 75 6.01 6.28 12.09
CA ASN A 75 6.82 5.38 11.29
C ASN A 75 5.98 4.53 10.31
N PRO A 76 5.11 5.15 9.49
CA PRO A 76 4.36 4.41 8.50
C PRO A 76 5.29 3.86 7.42
N GLU A 77 4.83 2.85 6.68
CA GLU A 77 5.54 2.35 5.51
C GLU A 77 5.03 3.04 4.24
N TYR A 78 5.94 3.63 3.48
CA TYR A 78 5.65 4.13 2.13
C TYR A 78 5.97 3.04 1.11
N ALA A 79 4.93 2.55 0.43
CA ALA A 79 5.01 1.44 -0.50
C ALA A 79 5.11 1.96 -1.94
N ALA A 80 6.27 2.52 -2.30
CA ALA A 80 6.49 3.16 -3.60
C ALA A 80 6.27 2.22 -4.80
N ALA A 81 6.48 0.91 -4.60
CA ALA A 81 6.31 -0.13 -5.62
C ALA A 81 4.98 -0.90 -5.52
N TYR A 82 3.99 -0.40 -4.76
CA TYR A 82 2.69 -1.08 -4.63
C TYR A 82 1.83 -0.96 -5.90
N GLY A 83 1.93 0.19 -6.59
CA GLY A 83 1.26 0.42 -7.86
C GLY A 83 1.82 -0.42 -9.02
N PRO A 84 1.24 -0.28 -10.22
CA PRO A 84 1.78 -0.90 -11.44
C PRO A 84 3.26 -0.57 -11.65
N HIS A 85 4.01 -1.49 -12.28
CA HIS A 85 5.45 -1.33 -12.51
C HIS A 85 5.85 -0.09 -13.33
N ASP A 86 4.94 0.43 -14.14
CA ASP A 86 5.08 1.59 -15.03
C ASP A 86 4.31 2.81 -14.51
N TYR A 87 3.99 2.81 -13.21
CA TYR A 87 3.19 3.85 -12.59
C TYR A 87 3.92 5.20 -12.62
N THR A 88 3.25 6.20 -13.21
CA THR A 88 3.75 7.59 -13.36
C THR A 88 2.78 8.63 -12.77
N GLY A 89 1.78 8.18 -12.03
CA GLY A 89 0.74 9.03 -11.45
C GLY A 89 1.12 9.67 -10.11
N ILE A 90 0.11 10.26 -9.45
CA ILE A 90 0.23 11.02 -8.21
C ILE A 90 -0.28 10.30 -6.97
N SER A 91 -0.92 9.14 -7.11
CA SER A 91 -1.29 8.25 -6.01
C SER A 91 -0.07 7.88 -5.15
N LYS A 92 -0.30 7.72 -3.85
CA LYS A 92 0.70 7.30 -2.87
C LYS A 92 0.08 6.23 -1.96
N TRP A 93 0.77 5.11 -1.81
CA TRP A 93 0.34 3.98 -0.99
C TRP A 93 1.10 3.97 0.32
N ILE A 94 0.37 4.05 1.43
CA ILE A 94 0.93 4.10 2.77
C ILE A 94 0.27 3.04 3.63
N PHE A 95 1.08 2.23 4.32
CA PHE A 95 0.61 1.34 5.37
C PHE A 95 0.90 1.95 6.74
N PRO A 96 -0.14 2.41 7.47
CA PRO A 96 0.08 3.09 8.75
C PRO A 96 0.31 2.12 9.92
N PHE A 97 -0.19 0.89 9.84
CA PHE A 97 -0.23 -0.03 10.97
C PHE A 97 0.38 -1.37 10.58
N ARG A 98 1.65 -1.58 10.97
CA ARG A 98 2.37 -2.84 10.81
C ARG A 98 1.85 -3.89 11.81
N LEU A 99 1.66 -5.11 11.32
CA LEU A 99 1.34 -6.29 12.12
C LEU A 99 2.60 -7.15 12.31
N ALA A 100 2.50 -8.24 13.09
CA ALA A 100 3.61 -9.18 13.21
C ALA A 100 4.01 -9.80 11.86
N ASP A 101 3.05 -9.99 10.96
CA ASP A 101 3.23 -10.56 9.62
C ASP A 101 2.28 -9.86 8.62
N GLY A 102 2.66 -8.65 8.19
CA GLY A 102 1.90 -7.85 7.21
C GLY A 102 1.40 -6.49 7.74
N TYR A 103 0.27 -6.03 7.22
CA TYR A 103 -0.32 -4.72 7.50
C TYR A 103 -1.83 -4.83 7.69
N SER A 104 -2.45 -3.94 8.47
CA SER A 104 -3.91 -4.03 8.74
C SER A 104 -4.82 -3.24 7.79
N ILE A 105 -4.35 -2.11 7.27
CA ILE A 105 -5.08 -1.28 6.29
C ILE A 105 -4.09 -0.68 5.30
N LEU A 106 -4.57 -0.41 4.09
CA LEU A 106 -3.87 0.37 3.07
C LEU A 106 -4.53 1.74 2.94
N MET A 107 -3.71 2.80 2.94
CA MET A 107 -4.14 4.15 2.62
C MET A 107 -3.62 4.52 1.22
N THR A 108 -4.54 4.76 0.29
CA THR A 108 -4.23 5.28 -1.04
C THR A 108 -4.57 6.78 -1.08
N PHE A 109 -3.55 7.61 -0.93
CA PHE A 109 -3.68 9.05 -1.12
C PHE A 109 -3.68 9.40 -2.60
N ASN A 110 -4.34 10.51 -2.93
CA ASN A 110 -4.65 10.93 -4.29
C ASN A 110 -5.30 9.80 -5.11
N ALA A 111 -6.17 9.02 -4.47
CA ALA A 111 -6.81 7.87 -5.09
C ALA A 111 -7.53 8.25 -6.39
N ASN A 112 -7.52 7.35 -7.37
CA ASN A 112 -8.00 7.59 -8.73
C ASN A 112 -7.31 8.77 -9.43
N GLU A 113 -6.09 9.10 -9.03
CA GLU A 113 -5.32 10.25 -9.55
C GLU A 113 -5.95 11.61 -9.23
N GLU A 114 -6.76 11.70 -8.19
CA GLU A 114 -7.44 12.93 -7.77
C GLU A 114 -6.81 13.51 -6.50
N LYS A 115 -6.24 14.71 -6.60
CA LYS A 115 -5.57 15.37 -5.46
C LYS A 115 -6.51 15.53 -4.27
N GLY A 116 -6.03 15.15 -3.10
CA GLY A 116 -6.78 15.32 -1.85
C GLY A 116 -7.89 14.30 -1.62
N VAL A 117 -8.05 13.30 -2.49
CA VAL A 117 -8.88 12.12 -2.19
C VAL A 117 -8.02 11.09 -1.45
N LEU A 118 -8.61 10.44 -0.45
CA LEU A 118 -7.98 9.34 0.29
C LEU A 118 -8.95 8.15 0.32
N HIS A 119 -8.49 7.02 -0.20
CA HIS A 119 -9.20 5.75 -0.07
C HIS A 119 -8.49 4.87 0.97
N ILE A 120 -9.25 4.24 1.86
CA ILE A 120 -8.74 3.29 2.85
C ILE A 120 -9.37 1.93 2.62
N ASP A 121 -8.51 0.95 2.38
CA ASP A 121 -8.88 -0.45 2.18
C ASP A 121 -8.43 -1.31 3.36
N ALA A 122 -9.17 -2.40 3.59
CA ALA A 122 -8.71 -3.49 4.44
C ALA A 122 -7.50 -4.18 3.80
N GLN A 123 -6.45 -4.44 4.58
CA GLN A 123 -5.26 -5.17 4.15
C GLN A 123 -4.99 -6.26 5.19
N ASP A 124 -4.79 -7.51 4.77
CA ASP A 124 -4.59 -8.71 5.60
C ASP A 124 -5.68 -8.97 6.69
N GLU A 125 -5.88 -8.05 7.64
CA GLU A 125 -7.11 -7.90 8.42
C GLU A 125 -8.28 -7.42 7.53
N GLY A 126 -9.47 -8.00 7.70
CA GLY A 126 -10.67 -7.66 6.92
C GLY A 126 -10.65 -8.15 5.47
N TRP A 127 -9.52 -8.66 4.99
CA TRP A 127 -9.41 -9.33 3.70
C TRP A 127 -10.11 -10.69 3.70
N LYS A 128 -10.46 -11.22 2.53
CA LYS A 128 -11.18 -12.49 2.39
C LYS A 128 -10.39 -13.65 3.02
N GLY A 129 -10.90 -14.19 4.11
CA GLY A 129 -10.26 -15.28 4.86
C GLY A 129 -9.23 -14.82 5.91
N GLY A 130 -9.02 -13.51 6.06
CA GLY A 130 -8.20 -12.93 7.11
C GLY A 130 -8.94 -12.73 8.44
N PRO A 131 -8.22 -12.37 9.51
CA PRO A 131 -8.83 -11.96 10.77
C PRO A 131 -9.72 -10.71 10.60
N PRO A 132 -10.72 -10.47 11.47
CA PRO A 132 -11.52 -9.26 11.39
C PRO A 132 -10.68 -8.01 11.71
N LEU A 133 -11.05 -6.87 11.11
CA LEU A 133 -10.47 -5.58 11.47
C LEU A 133 -10.75 -5.27 12.94
N SER A 134 -9.76 -4.67 13.62
CA SER A 134 -10.01 -4.00 14.89
C SER A 134 -11.11 -2.93 14.75
N PRO A 135 -11.83 -2.57 15.83
CA PRO A 135 -12.89 -1.55 15.76
C PRO A 135 -12.41 -0.20 15.17
N ARG A 136 -11.18 0.21 15.50
CA ARG A 136 -10.55 1.42 14.95
C ARG A 136 -10.37 1.31 13.43
N ASN A 137 -9.72 0.23 12.98
CA ASN A 137 -9.45 0.02 11.56
C ASN A 137 -10.74 -0.16 10.75
N LYS A 138 -11.75 -0.83 11.32
CA LYS A 138 -13.07 -0.94 10.72
C LYS A 138 -13.72 0.44 10.51
N ALA A 139 -13.69 1.31 11.51
CA ALA A 139 -14.24 2.66 11.38
C ALA A 139 -13.50 3.49 10.32
N LEU A 140 -12.18 3.31 10.21
CA LEU A 140 -11.37 3.95 9.17
C LEU A 140 -11.76 3.47 7.76
N VAL A 141 -11.90 2.15 7.56
CA VAL A 141 -12.32 1.57 6.27
C VAL A 141 -13.76 1.97 5.92
N ASP A 142 -14.70 1.85 6.87
CA ASP A 142 -16.12 2.19 6.66
C ASP A 142 -16.34 3.68 6.35
N GLY A 143 -15.44 4.57 6.79
CA GLY A 143 -15.50 6.00 6.50
C GLY A 143 -15.00 6.39 5.11
N SER A 144 -14.40 5.45 4.37
CA SER A 144 -13.86 5.67 3.02
C SER A 144 -14.99 5.85 1.98
N PRO A 145 -14.84 6.72 0.96
CA PRO A 145 -13.70 7.58 0.70
C PRO A 145 -13.68 8.84 1.57
N TYR A 146 -12.47 9.27 1.87
CA TYR A 146 -12.17 10.54 2.51
C TYR A 146 -11.82 11.59 1.46
N ALA A 147 -12.02 12.85 1.81
CA ALA A 147 -11.43 13.96 1.09
C ALA A 147 -10.74 14.90 2.08
N ARG A 148 -9.75 15.64 1.58
CA ARG A 148 -9.12 16.72 2.34
C ARG A 148 -10.19 17.76 2.68
N CYS A 149 -10.27 18.13 3.95
CA CYS A 149 -11.14 19.19 4.39
C CYS A 149 -10.74 20.52 3.73
N GLN A 150 -11.75 21.34 3.42
CA GLN A 150 -11.57 22.72 2.99
C GLN A 150 -11.54 23.69 4.17
#